data_AF-A0A0K8VI27-F1
#
_entry.id   AF-A0A0K8VI27-F1
#
_cell.length_a   1.000
_cell.length_b   1.000
_cell.length_c   1.000
_cell.angle_alpha   90.00
_cell.angle_beta   90.00
_cell.angle_gamma   90.00
#
_symmetry.space_group_name_H-M   'P 1'
#
loop_
_entity.id
_entity.type
_entity.pdbx_description
1 polymer ?
#
loop_
_entity_poly.entity_id
_entity_poly.type
_entity_poly.pdbx_seq_one_letter_code
_entity_poly.pdbx_strand_id
1 'polypeptide(L)'
;MVEKVILAYSGGLDTSCILKWLLDKGYEVICLMADVGQKEDFAAARQKALNIGATEVIVTDVKEKFVEHYIWPAIQMGLIYEERYLLGTSLARPCISVALVEAARKYGAKYLAHGATGKGNDQVRFELNAYALLPHIKVRYSEIVPIFKKKKNPYNPKS
;
A
#
# COMPACT_ATOMS: atom_id res chain seq x y z
N MET A 1 8.10 -13.63 -19.53
CA MET A 1 8.76 -12.72 -18.56
C MET A 1 7.92 -12.70 -17.31
N VAL A 2 8.55 -12.80 -16.14
CA VAL A 2 7.85 -12.69 -14.85
C VAL A 2 7.37 -11.24 -14.68
N GLU A 3 6.11 -11.04 -14.31
CA GLU A 3 5.56 -9.70 -14.10
C GLU A 3 5.91 -9.19 -12.70
N LYS A 4 6.40 -7.94 -12.62
CA LYS A 4 6.78 -7.30 -11.35
C LYS A 4 5.64 -6.50 -10.74
N VAL A 5 5.47 -6.64 -9.42
CA VAL A 5 4.47 -5.92 -8.62
C VAL A 5 5.18 -5.20 -7.48
N ILE A 6 4.90 -3.90 -7.29
CA ILE A 6 5.24 -3.22 -6.03
C ILE A 6 4.07 -3.36 -5.07
N LEU A 7 4.31 -3.98 -3.92
CA LEU A 7 3.32 -4.13 -2.86
C LEU A 7 3.56 -3.10 -1.77
N ALA A 8 2.56 -2.24 -1.51
CA ALA A 8 2.50 -1.44 -0.29
C ALA A 8 2.35 -2.39 0.91
N TYR A 9 3.43 -2.56 1.66
CA TYR A 9 3.56 -3.57 2.71
C TYR A 9 3.65 -2.90 4.07
N SER A 10 2.93 -3.41 5.08
CA SER A 10 2.97 -2.89 6.46
C SER A 10 3.53 -3.89 7.48
N GLY A 11 3.90 -5.10 7.05
CA GLY A 11 4.26 -6.19 7.98
C GLY A 11 3.07 -6.88 8.64
N GLY A 12 1.86 -6.32 8.53
CA GLY A 12 0.62 -6.88 9.05
C GLY A 12 0.18 -8.16 8.32
N LEU A 13 -0.72 -8.91 8.96
CA LEU A 13 -1.24 -10.19 8.46
C LEU A 13 -1.78 -10.07 7.02
N ASP A 14 -2.61 -9.05 6.76
CA ASP A 14 -3.25 -8.87 5.46
C ASP A 14 -2.21 -8.70 4.34
N THR A 15 -1.24 -7.80 4.51
CA THR A 15 -0.19 -7.57 3.51
C THR A 15 0.77 -8.76 3.37
N SER A 16 0.99 -9.55 4.43
CA SER A 16 1.76 -10.80 4.36
C SER A 16 1.03 -11.88 3.58
N CYS A 17 -0.28 -12.02 3.76
CA CYS A 17 -1.11 -12.93 2.97
C CYS A 17 -1.16 -12.51 1.50
N ILE A 18 -1.28 -11.21 1.22
CA ILE A 18 -1.25 -10.66 -0.15
C ILE A 18 0.10 -10.94 -0.81
N LEU A 19 1.22 -10.72 -0.10
CA LEU A 19 2.55 -11.04 -0.59
C LEU A 19 2.63 -12.52 -1.01
N LYS A 20 2.25 -13.43 -0.11
CA LYS A 20 2.29 -14.86 -0.40
C LYS A 20 1.41 -15.23 -1.60
N TRP A 21 0.22 -14.66 -1.68
CA TRP A 21 -0.69 -14.91 -2.79
C TRP A 21 -0.16 -14.41 -4.14
N LEU A 22 0.45 -13.23 -4.18
CA LEU A 22 1.08 -12.70 -5.41
C LEU A 22 2.23 -13.60 -5.87
N LEU A 23 3.04 -14.11 -4.94
CA LEU A 23 4.09 -15.08 -5.24
C LEU A 23 3.51 -16.39 -5.79
N ASP A 24 2.44 -16.91 -5.19
CA ASP A 24 1.75 -18.12 -5.67
C ASP A 24 1.09 -17.93 -7.06
N LYS A 25 0.81 -16.69 -7.45
CA LYS A 25 0.36 -16.32 -8.80
C LYS A 25 1.50 -16.15 -9.81
N GLY A 26 2.75 -16.30 -9.39
CA GLY A 26 3.93 -16.20 -10.24
C GLY A 26 4.39 -14.76 -10.50
N TYR A 27 4.02 -13.80 -9.64
CA TYR A 27 4.57 -12.46 -9.70
C TYR A 27 5.91 -12.37 -8.98
N GLU A 28 6.80 -11.52 -9.48
CA GLU A 28 7.96 -11.05 -8.73
C GLU A 28 7.52 -9.86 -7.87
N VAL A 29 7.59 -10.01 -6.55
CA VAL A 29 7.02 -9.04 -5.61
C VAL A 29 8.13 -8.26 -4.91
N ILE A 30 8.08 -6.94 -5.05
CA ILE A 30 8.93 -6.00 -4.34
C ILE A 30 8.06 -5.32 -3.28
N CYS A 31 8.40 -5.50 -2.01
CA CYS A 31 7.68 -4.86 -0.92
C CYS A 31 8.23 -3.45 -0.67
N LEU A 32 7.35 -2.47 -0.49
CA LEU A 32 7.71 -1.12 -0.09
C LEU A 32 7.01 -0.76 1.21
N MET A 33 7.81 -0.31 2.17
CA MET A 33 7.39 0.33 3.42
C MET A 33 7.84 1.79 3.38
N ALA A 34 6.88 2.71 3.50
CA ALA A 34 7.18 4.13 3.61
C ALA A 34 7.09 4.56 5.08
N ASP A 35 8.19 5.07 5.63
CA ASP A 35 8.23 5.64 6.98
C ASP A 35 7.74 7.10 6.94
N VAL A 36 6.50 7.29 7.40
CA VAL A 36 5.85 8.60 7.59
C VAL A 36 5.85 9.02 9.06
N GLY A 37 6.66 8.36 9.91
CA GLY A 37 6.76 8.62 11.36
C GLY A 37 6.03 7.60 12.23
N GLN A 38 5.58 6.48 11.67
CA GLN A 38 4.96 5.41 12.46
C GLN A 38 5.98 4.65 13.31
N LYS A 39 5.57 4.21 14.49
CA LYS A 39 6.39 3.42 15.41
C LYS A 39 6.28 1.92 15.10
N GLU A 40 6.77 1.52 13.92
CA GLU A 40 6.79 0.12 13.48
C GLU A 40 8.21 -0.44 13.47
N ASP A 41 8.35 -1.75 13.68
CA ASP A 41 9.62 -2.44 13.52
C ASP A 41 9.84 -2.80 12.04
N PHE A 42 10.38 -1.85 11.29
CA PHE A 42 10.68 -2.03 9.87
C PHE A 42 11.69 -3.15 9.62
N ALA A 43 12.60 -3.42 10.56
CA ALA A 43 13.59 -4.49 10.42
C ALA A 43 12.90 -5.87 10.51
N ALA A 44 12.02 -6.07 11.50
CA ALA A 44 11.23 -7.27 11.62
C ALA A 44 10.27 -7.45 10.43
N ALA A 45 9.60 -6.39 10.00
CA ALA A 45 8.71 -6.42 8.83
C ALA A 45 9.48 -6.76 7.55
N ARG A 46 10.70 -6.22 7.37
CA ARG A 46 11.60 -6.55 6.27
C ARG A 46 11.99 -8.01 6.27
N GLN A 47 12.48 -8.52 7.41
CA GLN A 47 12.86 -9.93 7.52
C GLN A 47 11.67 -10.85 7.24
N LYS A 48 10.48 -10.49 7.75
CA LYS A 48 9.24 -11.23 7.48
C LYS A 48 8.89 -11.27 6.00
N ALA A 49 8.98 -10.15 5.29
CA ALA A 49 8.71 -10.10 3.84
C ALA A 49 9.70 -10.95 3.03
N LEU A 50 10.99 -10.88 3.36
CA LEU A 50 12.02 -11.71 2.72
C LEU A 50 11.77 -13.21 2.98
N ASN A 51 11.44 -13.58 4.22
CA ASN A 51 11.14 -14.97 4.58
C ASN A 51 9.91 -15.53 3.84
N ILE A 52 8.93 -14.68 3.50
CA ILE A 52 7.76 -15.09 2.71
C ILE A 52 8.12 -15.28 1.23
N GLY A 53 9.15 -14.58 0.75
CA GLY A 53 9.68 -14.70 -0.61
C GLY A 53 9.64 -13.41 -1.44
N ALA A 54 9.54 -12.24 -0.81
CA ALA A 54 9.72 -10.97 -1.54
C ALA A 54 11.13 -10.91 -2.16
N THR A 55 11.22 -10.49 -3.42
CA THR A 55 12.49 -10.40 -4.16
C THR A 55 13.36 -9.26 -3.65
N GLU A 56 12.73 -8.17 -3.22
CA GLU A 56 13.37 -6.99 -2.66
C GLU A 56 12.44 -6.36 -1.63
N VAL A 57 13.01 -5.71 -0.61
CA VAL A 57 12.24 -4.96 0.37
C VAL A 57 12.84 -3.58 0.57
N ILE A 58 12.06 -2.57 0.21
CA ILE A 58 12.42 -1.16 0.26
C ILE A 58 11.79 -0.56 1.51
N VAL A 59 12.62 0.07 2.34
CA VAL A 59 12.17 0.96 3.41
C VAL A 59 12.58 2.36 3.01
N THR A 60 11.61 3.24 2.78
CA THR A 60 11.86 4.63 2.36
C THR A 60 11.45 5.57 3.46
N ASP A 61 12.40 6.36 3.96
CA ASP A 61 12.11 7.48 4.84
C ASP A 61 11.47 8.62 4.04
N VAL A 62 10.21 8.94 4.36
CA VAL A 62 9.45 10.02 3.71
C VAL A 62 8.97 11.05 4.74
N LYS A 63 9.50 11.05 5.96
CA LYS A 63 9.07 11.96 7.03
C LYS A 63 9.18 13.43 6.64
N GLU A 64 10.33 13.84 6.13
CA GLU A 64 10.56 15.23 5.70
C GLU A 64 9.64 15.63 4.54
N LYS A 65 9.58 14.81 3.49
CA LYS A 65 8.64 15.01 2.37
C LYS A 65 7.17 15.08 2.82
N PHE A 66 6.79 14.27 3.82
CA PHE A 66 5.46 14.27 4.37
C PHE A 66 5.15 15.60 5.09
N VAL A 67 6.10 16.10 5.88
CA VAL A 67 5.96 17.39 6.54
C VAL A 67 5.89 18.53 5.53
N GLU A 68 6.86 18.63 4.63
CA GLU A 68 7.02 19.76 3.72
C GLU A 68 5.91 19.86 2.67
N HIS A 69 5.51 18.74 2.08
CA HIS A 69 4.60 18.75 0.93
C HIS A 69 3.14 18.45 1.28
N TYR A 70 2.85 17.99 2.52
CA TYR A 70 1.48 17.62 2.90
C TYR A 70 1.03 18.28 4.20
N ILE A 71 1.80 18.17 5.27
CA ILE A 71 1.41 18.76 6.56
C ILE A 71 1.46 20.28 6.50
N TRP A 72 2.54 20.88 5.99
CA TRP A 72 2.66 22.34 5.92
C TRP A 72 1.56 23.00 5.08
N PRO A 73 1.31 22.56 3.85
CA PRO A 73 0.20 23.09 3.06
C PRO A 73 -1.15 22.91 3.74
N ALA A 74 -1.40 21.78 4.40
CA ALA A 74 -2.65 21.55 5.12
C ALA A 74 -2.86 22.53 6.28
N ILE A 75 -1.80 22.85 7.02
CA ILE A 75 -1.84 23.84 8.10
C ILE A 75 -2.05 25.25 7.53
N GLN A 76 -1.31 25.62 6.48
CA GLN A 76 -1.43 26.94 5.83
C GLN A 76 -2.84 27.21 5.29
N MET A 77 -3.50 26.17 4.77
CA MET A 77 -4.87 26.26 4.28
C MET A 77 -5.93 26.10 5.37
N GLY A 78 -5.54 25.84 6.63
CA GLY A 78 -6.47 25.61 7.73
C GLY A 78 -7.40 24.41 7.49
N LEU A 79 -6.88 23.32 6.90
CA LEU A 79 -7.71 22.19 6.52
C LEU A 79 -8.30 21.47 7.74
N ILE A 80 -9.63 21.46 7.84
CA ILE A 80 -10.39 20.68 8.82
C ILE A 80 -11.55 20.02 8.09
N TYR A 81 -11.57 18.69 8.09
CA TYR A 81 -12.67 17.93 7.51
C TYR A 81 -13.82 17.80 8.52
N GLU A 82 -15.03 18.17 8.09
CA GLU A 82 -16.25 18.14 8.91
C GLU A 82 -16.04 18.81 10.29
N GLU A 83 -15.28 19.91 10.31
CA GLU A 83 -14.98 20.73 11.49
C GLU A 83 -14.29 19.98 12.66
N ARG A 84 -13.85 18.74 12.44
CA ARG A 84 -13.32 17.87 13.51
C ARG A 84 -12.04 17.14 13.17
N TYR A 85 -11.84 16.76 11.91
CA TYR A 85 -10.75 15.86 11.54
C TYR A 85 -9.63 16.56 10.76
N LEU A 86 -8.40 16.48 11.30
CA LEU A 86 -7.19 17.12 10.75
C LEU A 86 -6.50 16.31 9.64
N LEU A 87 -7.22 15.40 8.97
CA LEU A 87 -6.79 14.73 7.74
C LEU A 87 -5.51 13.88 7.83
N GLY A 88 -4.94 13.58 9.01
CA GLY A 88 -3.63 12.94 9.14
C GLY A 88 -3.44 11.68 8.28
N THR A 89 -4.39 10.75 8.31
CA THR A 89 -4.37 9.54 7.46
C THR A 89 -4.52 9.89 5.99
N SER A 90 -5.42 10.83 5.67
CA SER A 90 -5.72 11.24 4.30
C SER A 90 -4.50 11.89 3.62
N LEU A 91 -3.72 12.67 4.36
CA LEU A 91 -2.52 13.35 3.86
C LEU A 91 -1.35 12.37 3.66
N ALA A 92 -1.25 11.33 4.49
CA ALA A 92 -0.17 10.35 4.36
C ALA A 92 -0.29 9.48 3.10
N ARG A 93 -1.51 9.14 2.64
CA ARG A 93 -1.69 8.21 1.50
C ARG A 93 -1.14 8.72 0.17
N PRO A 94 -1.36 9.99 -0.22
CA PRO A 94 -0.68 10.58 -1.37
C PRO A 94 0.85 10.51 -1.26
N CYS A 95 1.42 10.83 -0.10
CA CYS A 95 2.86 10.75 0.14
C CYS A 95 3.42 9.34 -0.10
N ILE A 96 2.77 8.32 0.47
CA ILE A 96 3.13 6.91 0.28
C ILE A 96 2.95 6.50 -1.20
N SER A 97 1.90 6.99 -1.86
CA SER A 97 1.61 6.67 -3.27
C SER A 97 2.71 7.19 -4.21
N VAL A 98 3.29 8.36 -3.93
CA VAL A 98 4.46 8.86 -4.66
C VAL A 98 5.63 7.88 -4.55
N ALA A 99 5.96 7.43 -3.34
CA ALA A 99 7.05 6.45 -3.13
C ALA A 99 6.79 5.12 -3.86
N LEU A 100 5.53 4.63 -3.86
CA LEU A 100 5.14 3.42 -4.61
C LEU A 100 5.33 3.58 -6.11
N VAL A 101 4.95 4.73 -6.67
CA VAL A 101 5.08 5.02 -8.11
C VAL A 101 6.54 5.23 -8.50
N GLU A 102 7.34 5.89 -7.67
CA GLU A 102 8.80 6.02 -7.86
C GLU A 102 9.46 4.64 -7.90
N ALA A 103 9.11 3.75 -6.97
CA ALA A 103 9.57 2.37 -6.99
C ALA A 103 9.11 1.62 -8.24
N ALA A 104 7.84 1.76 -8.64
CA ALA A 104 7.33 1.10 -9.84
C ALA A 104 8.10 1.52 -11.09
N ARG A 105 8.41 2.82 -11.25
CA ARG A 105 9.24 3.33 -12.34
C ARG A 105 10.67 2.77 -12.26
N LYS A 106 11.30 2.83 -11.08
CA LYS A 106 12.68 2.36 -10.86
C LYS A 106 12.86 0.89 -11.21
N TYR A 107 11.92 0.04 -10.83
CA TYR A 107 12.00 -1.41 -11.03
C TYR A 107 11.31 -1.91 -12.31
N GLY A 108 10.73 -1.01 -13.11
CA GLY A 108 9.98 -1.37 -14.32
C GLY A 108 8.72 -2.19 -14.02
N ALA A 109 8.11 -2.00 -12.85
CA ALA A 109 6.90 -2.72 -12.46
C ALA A 109 5.68 -2.17 -13.19
N LYS A 110 4.87 -3.07 -13.74
CA LYS A 110 3.59 -2.74 -14.41
C LYS A 110 2.40 -2.74 -13.45
N TYR A 111 2.63 -3.20 -12.22
CA TYR A 111 1.58 -3.44 -11.24
C TYR A 111 1.89 -2.82 -9.89
N LEU A 112 0.85 -2.29 -9.25
CA LEU A 112 0.84 -1.92 -7.84
C LEU A 112 -0.18 -2.79 -7.09
N ALA A 113 0.12 -3.11 -5.84
CA ALA A 113 -0.80 -3.77 -4.93
C ALA A 113 -0.79 -3.08 -3.56
N HIS A 114 -1.93 -3.11 -2.87
CA HIS A 114 -2.06 -2.57 -1.52
C HIS A 114 -3.01 -3.43 -0.67
N GLY A 115 -2.85 -3.35 0.65
CA GLY A 115 -3.71 -4.05 1.63
C GLY A 115 -4.95 -3.29 2.09
N ALA A 116 -5.24 -2.10 1.54
CA ALA A 116 -6.41 -1.32 1.97
C ALA A 116 -7.74 -2.10 1.79
N THR A 117 -8.66 -1.97 2.74
CA THR A 117 -9.92 -2.71 2.73
C THR A 117 -10.90 -2.16 1.68
N GLY A 118 -11.77 -3.01 1.15
CA GLY A 118 -12.63 -2.68 0.00
C GLY A 118 -13.88 -1.88 0.33
N LYS A 119 -13.96 -1.42 1.57
CA LYS A 119 -15.02 -0.55 2.09
C LYS A 119 -14.43 0.73 2.69
N GLY A 120 -13.11 0.93 2.58
CA GLY A 120 -12.40 2.03 3.21
C GLY A 120 -11.94 3.08 2.20
N ASN A 121 -11.75 4.31 2.69
CA ASN A 121 -11.29 5.45 1.88
C ASN A 121 -9.86 5.26 1.34
N ASP A 122 -9.04 4.46 2.02
CA ASP A 122 -7.63 4.28 1.65
C ASP A 122 -7.44 3.58 0.32
N GLN A 123 -8.35 2.68 -0.09
CA GLN A 123 -8.33 2.09 -1.43
C GLN A 123 -8.41 3.20 -2.49
N VAL A 124 -9.41 4.06 -2.37
CA VAL A 124 -9.64 5.18 -3.29
C VAL A 124 -8.43 6.12 -3.30
N ARG A 125 -7.87 6.42 -2.13
CA ARG A 125 -6.68 7.28 -2.02
C ARG A 125 -5.48 6.68 -2.75
N PHE A 126 -5.17 5.40 -2.57
CA PHE A 126 -4.04 4.77 -3.27
C PHE A 126 -4.28 4.68 -4.78
N GLU A 127 -5.45 4.20 -5.20
CA GLU A 127 -5.77 3.99 -6.61
C GLU A 127 -5.78 5.30 -7.39
N LEU A 128 -6.46 6.34 -6.91
CA LEU A 128 -6.51 7.64 -7.60
C LEU A 128 -5.12 8.29 -7.71
N ASN A 129 -4.31 8.23 -6.65
CA ASN A 129 -2.94 8.77 -6.71
C ASN A 129 -2.06 7.97 -7.68
N ALA A 130 -2.16 6.64 -7.68
CA ALA A 130 -1.42 5.79 -8.60
C ALA A 130 -1.76 6.12 -10.08
N TYR A 131 -3.05 6.24 -10.41
CA TYR A 131 -3.48 6.57 -11.77
C TYR A 131 -3.14 8.01 -12.17
N ALA A 132 -3.17 8.97 -11.23
CA ALA A 132 -2.77 10.34 -11.50
C ALA A 132 -1.27 10.47 -11.79
N LEU A 133 -0.44 9.72 -11.05
CA LEU A 133 1.02 9.80 -11.17
C LEU A 133 1.60 8.88 -12.25
N LEU A 134 0.94 7.75 -12.54
CA LEU A 134 1.39 6.78 -13.54
C LEU A 134 0.18 6.16 -14.25
N PRO A 135 -0.42 6.84 -15.24
CA PRO A 135 -1.70 6.44 -15.85
C PRO A 135 -1.76 5.01 -16.41
N HIS A 136 -0.62 4.45 -16.82
CA HIS A 136 -0.54 3.11 -17.40
C HIS A 136 -0.34 1.98 -16.35
N ILE A 137 -0.22 2.32 -15.06
CA ILE A 137 -0.06 1.33 -14.00
C ILE A 137 -1.35 0.55 -13.78
N LYS A 138 -1.25 -0.75 -13.52
CA LYS A 138 -2.41 -1.59 -13.17
C LYS A 138 -2.41 -1.87 -11.67
N VAL A 139 -3.47 -1.45 -10.96
CA VAL A 139 -3.63 -1.76 -9.53
C VAL A 139 -4.33 -3.12 -9.39
N ARG A 140 -3.69 -4.09 -8.72
CA ARG A 140 -4.16 -5.49 -8.60
C ARG A 140 -5.14 -5.74 -7.46
N TYR A 141 -5.84 -4.71 -6.98
CA TYR A 141 -6.74 -4.82 -5.84
C TYR A 141 -7.93 -5.76 -6.09
N SER A 142 -8.58 -5.67 -7.27
CA SER A 142 -9.78 -6.44 -7.62
C SER A 142 -9.57 -7.97 -7.61
N GLU A 143 -8.35 -8.43 -7.86
CA GLU A 143 -8.00 -9.86 -7.85
C GLU A 143 -7.75 -10.41 -6.44
N ILE A 144 -7.45 -9.50 -5.49
CA ILE A 144 -7.18 -9.81 -4.09
C ILE A 144 -8.48 -9.89 -3.27
N VAL A 145 -9.48 -9.06 -3.60
CA VAL A 145 -10.78 -8.96 -2.88
C VAL A 145 -11.51 -10.29 -2.67
N PRO A 146 -11.59 -11.22 -3.65
CA PRO A 146 -12.31 -12.48 -3.47
C PRO A 146 -11.73 -13.37 -2.35
N ILE A 147 -10.45 -13.19 -1.99
CA ILE A 147 -9.76 -13.95 -0.95
C ILE A 147 -10.33 -13.61 0.43
N PHE A 148 -10.57 -12.32 0.70
CA PHE A 148 -11.11 -11.85 1.98
C PHE A 148 -12.63 -11.97 2.07
N LYS A 149 -13.33 -12.01 0.93
CA LYS A 149 -14.80 -12.19 0.88
C LYS A 149 -15.23 -13.66 0.93
N LYS A 150 -14.37 -14.63 0.62
CA LYS A 150 -14.65 -16.07 0.83
C LYS A 150 -14.43 -16.49 2.29
N LYS A 151 -15.06 -15.80 3.24
CA LYS A 151 -15.45 -16.43 4.51
C LYS A 151 -16.91 -16.86 4.38
N LYS A 152 -17.18 -17.96 3.66
CA LYS A 152 -18.33 -18.77 4.06
C LYS A 152 -17.96 -19.33 5.43
N ASN A 153 -18.73 -18.96 6.44
CA ASN A 153 -18.58 -19.52 7.77
C ASN A 153 -18.70 -21.06 7.63
N PRO A 154 -17.66 -21.86 7.94
CA PRO A 154 -17.75 -23.31 7.86
C PRO A 154 -18.83 -23.89 8.79
N TYR A 155 -19.33 -23.08 9.74
CA TYR A 155 -20.42 -23.43 10.66
C TYR A 155 -21.79 -22.88 10.26
N ASN A 156 -21.94 -22.18 9.13
CA ASN A 156 -23.27 -21.76 8.66
C ASN A 156 -23.38 -21.85 7.12
N PRO A 157 -23.86 -22.99 6.58
CA PRO A 157 -23.93 -23.23 5.14
C PRO A 157 -25.06 -22.47 4.42
N LYS A 158 -25.84 -21.60 5.09
CA LYS A 158 -27.02 -20.92 4.50
C LYS A 158 -26.93 -19.39 4.36
N SER A 159 -25.76 -18.76 4.55
CA SER A 159 -25.54 -17.35 4.21
C SER A 159 -24.89 -17.17 2.85
#